data_AF-X1L597-F1
#
_entry.id   AF-X1L597-F1
#
_cell.length_a   1.000
_cell.length_b   1.000
_cell.length_c   1.000
_cell.angle_alpha   90.00
_cell.angle_beta   90.00
_cell.angle_gamma   90.00
#
_symmetry.space_group_name_H-M   'P 1'
#
loop_
_entity.id
_entity.type
_entity.pdbx_description
1 polymer ?
#
loop_
_entity_poly.entity_id
_entity_poly.type
_entity_poly.pdbx_seq_one_letter_code
_entity_poly.pdbx_strand_id
1 'polypeptide(L)'
;MHSGQKAVVWFNEVTKKDVATVGGKGANLGEMTKARIPVPPGFIVTANAYYDFLQRSKTTDKIRGLLKPLDTNDSKQLQQISTEVKQVILNAPMPPELA
;
A
#
# COMPACT_ATOMS: atom_id res chain seq x y z
N MET A 1 -16.32 -6.25 9.86
CA MET A 1 -16.86 -5.72 8.59
C MET A 1 -16.49 -4.24 8.51
N HIS A 2 -15.41 -3.89 7.81
CA HIS A 2 -14.98 -2.50 7.63
C HIS A 2 -15.79 -1.86 6.51
N SER A 3 -16.96 -1.33 6.86
CA SER A 3 -17.80 -0.56 5.93
C SER A 3 -17.17 0.82 5.71
N GLY A 4 -16.83 1.17 4.46
CA GLY A 4 -16.84 2.57 4.01
C GLY A 4 -15.54 3.28 3.63
N GLN A 5 -14.39 2.62 3.48
CA GLN A 5 -13.18 3.32 2.99
C GLN A 5 -12.89 3.02 1.52
N LYS A 6 -12.78 4.09 0.71
CA LYS A 6 -12.54 4.00 -0.73
C LYS A 6 -11.17 3.35 -1.03
N ALA A 7 -11.12 2.46 -2.02
CA ALA A 7 -9.86 1.89 -2.48
C ALA A 7 -8.97 2.93 -3.19
N VAL A 8 -9.61 3.93 -3.79
CA VAL A 8 -8.96 5.03 -4.50
C VAL A 8 -9.54 6.36 -4.02
N VAL A 9 -8.66 7.37 -3.91
CA VAL A 9 -9.02 8.77 -3.69
C VAL A 9 -8.27 9.67 -4.67
N TRP A 10 -8.93 10.71 -5.16
CA TRP A 10 -8.34 11.71 -6.03
C TRP A 10 -7.51 12.71 -5.22
N PHE A 11 -6.51 13.35 -5.84
CA PHE A 11 -5.66 14.33 -5.13
C PHE A 11 -6.48 15.47 -4.50
N ASN A 12 -7.57 15.90 -5.14
CA ASN A 12 -8.45 16.95 -4.60
C ASN A 12 -9.29 16.51 -3.39
N GLU A 13 -9.39 15.21 -3.10
CA GLU A 13 -10.15 14.67 -1.97
C GLU A 13 -9.35 14.64 -0.66
N VAL A 14 -8.01 14.74 -0.72
CA VAL A 14 -7.14 14.50 0.45
C VAL A 14 -6.36 15.73 0.89
N THR A 15 -5.84 15.67 2.11
CA THR A 15 -5.03 16.70 2.78
C THR A 15 -3.92 16.05 3.61
N LYS A 16 -3.07 16.86 4.25
CA LYS A 16 -2.10 16.43 5.26
C LYS A 16 -2.71 15.69 6.46
N LYS A 17 -4.04 15.80 6.68
CA LYS A 17 -4.73 15.06 7.74
C LYS A 17 -4.92 13.58 7.38
N ASP A 18 -4.77 13.23 6.10
CA ASP A 18 -5.08 11.91 5.56
C ASP A 18 -3.83 11.02 5.41
N VAL A 19 -2.70 11.40 6.00
CA VAL A 19 -1.41 10.68 5.90
C VAL A 19 -1.53 9.20 6.28
N ALA A 20 -2.37 8.84 7.26
CA ALA A 20 -2.60 7.45 7.63
C ALA A 20 -3.25 6.62 6.50
N THR A 21 -4.03 7.27 5.63
CA THR A 21 -4.78 6.63 4.55
C THR A 21 -4.01 6.63 3.23
N VAL A 22 -3.27 7.70 2.93
CA VAL A 22 -2.62 7.91 1.61
C VAL A 22 -1.10 8.02 1.65
N GLY A 23 -0.50 7.96 2.84
CA GLY A 23 0.92 8.19 3.06
C GLY A 23 1.33 9.66 2.89
N GLY A 24 2.56 9.99 3.30
CA GLY A 24 3.07 11.37 3.26
C GLY A 24 3.16 11.96 1.86
N LYS A 25 3.51 11.15 0.84
CA LYS A 25 3.58 11.60 -0.56
C LYS A 25 2.18 11.95 -1.10
N GLY A 26 1.22 11.05 -0.93
CA GLY A 26 -0.16 11.26 -1.39
C GLY A 26 -0.81 12.46 -0.73
N ALA A 27 -0.60 12.62 0.58
CA ALA A 27 -1.09 13.77 1.33
C ALA A 27 -0.51 15.11 0.82
N ASN A 28 0.80 15.15 0.55
CA ASN A 28 1.45 16.35 -0.02
C ASN A 28 0.96 16.66 -1.43
N LEU A 29 0.73 15.65 -2.28
CA LEU A 29 0.14 15.86 -3.60
C LEU A 29 -1.25 16.50 -3.50
N GLY A 30 -2.08 16.07 -2.54
CA GLY A 30 -3.37 16.70 -2.29
C GLY A 30 -3.28 18.15 -1.81
N GLU A 31 -2.34 18.46 -0.91
CA GLU A 31 -2.07 19.84 -0.49
C GLU A 31 -1.65 20.72 -1.67
N MET A 32 -0.74 20.24 -2.52
CA MET A 32 -0.29 20.97 -3.71
C MET A 32 -1.44 21.20 -4.71
N THR A 33 -2.26 20.18 -4.96
CA THR A 33 -3.45 20.30 -5.81
C THR A 33 -4.43 21.34 -5.26
N LYS A 34 -4.68 21.36 -3.94
CA LYS A 34 -5.56 22.35 -3.29
C LYS A 34 -4.99 23.77 -3.31
N ALA A 35 -3.67 23.90 -3.23
CA ALA A 35 -2.95 25.15 -3.38
C ALA A 35 -2.89 25.66 -4.84
N ARG A 36 -3.55 24.97 -5.79
CA ARG A 36 -3.54 25.29 -7.24
C ARG A 36 -2.14 25.28 -7.85
N ILE A 37 -1.19 24.56 -7.24
CA ILE A 37 0.10 24.29 -7.85
C ILE A 37 -0.14 23.34 -9.04
N PRO A 38 0.54 23.53 -10.19
CA PRO A 38 0.41 22.64 -11.33
C PRO A 38 0.90 21.22 -11.00
N VAL A 39 -0.03 20.36 -10.58
CA VAL A 39 0.18 18.93 -10.35
C VAL A 39 -0.58 18.18 -11.43
N PRO A 40 0.03 17.23 -12.16
CA PRO A 40 -0.69 16.39 -13.09
C PRO A 40 -1.88 15.70 -12.40
N PRO A 41 -3.05 15.60 -13.06
CA PRO A 41 -4.21 14.94 -12.47
C PRO A 41 -3.88 13.49 -12.12
N GLY A 42 -4.36 13.03 -10.98
CA GLY A 42 -4.06 11.69 -10.49
C GLY A 42 -4.86 11.30 -9.26
N PHE A 43 -4.66 10.05 -8.87
CA PHE A 43 -5.32 9.42 -7.74
C PHE A 43 -4.31 8.61 -6.91
N ILE A 44 -4.74 8.19 -5.74
CA ILE A 44 -3.94 7.44 -4.78
C ILE A 44 -4.68 6.15 -4.43
N VAL A 45 -3.99 5.02 -4.54
CA VAL A 45 -4.44 3.75 -3.96
C VAL A 45 -4.23 3.81 -2.45
N THR A 46 -5.30 3.62 -1.68
CA THR A 46 -5.26 3.82 -0.23
C THR A 46 -4.52 2.68 0.47
N ALA A 47 -3.97 2.96 1.66
CA ALA A 47 -3.36 1.94 2.53
C ALA A 47 -4.36 0.81 2.84
N ASN A 48 -5.64 1.14 2.95
CA ASN A 48 -6.70 0.15 3.11
C ASN A 48 -6.83 -0.79 1.92
N ALA A 49 -6.80 -0.28 0.69
CA ALA A 49 -6.82 -1.14 -0.49
C ALA A 49 -5.65 -2.14 -0.48
N TYR A 50 -4.47 -1.70 -0.01
CA TYR A 50 -3.32 -2.58 0.18
C TYR A 50 -3.58 -3.67 1.25
N TYR A 51 -4.11 -3.31 2.42
CA TYR A 51 -4.43 -4.30 3.46
C TYR A 51 -5.53 -5.26 3.03
N ASP A 52 -6.56 -4.77 2.34
CA ASP A 52 -7.64 -5.59 1.77
C ASP A 52 -7.09 -6.57 0.74
N PHE A 53 -6.19 -6.12 -0.13
CA PHE A 53 -5.47 -6.98 -1.07
C PHE A 53 -4.72 -8.09 -0.33
N LEU A 54 -3.91 -7.76 0.69
CA LEU A 54 -3.12 -8.74 1.43
C LEU A 54 -3.98 -9.77 2.19
N GLN A 55 -5.12 -9.34 2.73
CA GLN A 55 -6.04 -10.23 3.43
C GLN A 55 -6.79 -11.15 2.47
N ARG A 56 -7.39 -10.59 1.42
CA ARG A 56 -8.19 -11.35 0.45
C ARG A 56 -7.35 -12.32 -0.38
N SER A 57 -6.11 -11.94 -0.71
CA SER A 57 -5.15 -12.83 -1.39
C SER A 57 -4.50 -13.87 -0.47
N LYS A 58 -4.81 -13.85 0.84
CA LYS A 58 -4.23 -14.75 1.87
C LYS A 58 -2.69 -14.75 1.88
N THR A 59 -2.08 -13.63 1.52
CA THR A 59 -0.61 -13.49 1.45
C THR A 59 0.02 -13.11 2.78
N THR A 60 -0.75 -12.54 3.70
CA THR A 60 -0.26 -12.02 4.99
C THR A 60 0.46 -13.10 5.80
N ASP A 61 -0.13 -14.29 5.94
CA ASP A 61 0.45 -15.37 6.74
C ASP A 61 1.74 -15.92 6.11
N LYS A 62 1.78 -15.99 4.77
CA LYS A 62 2.99 -16.41 4.03
C LYS A 62 4.13 -15.42 4.25
N ILE A 63 3.86 -14.12 4.15
CA ILE A 63 4.86 -13.07 4.40
C ILE A 63 5.34 -13.11 5.86
N ARG A 64 4.44 -13.25 6.83
CA ARG A 64 4.82 -13.39 8.26
C ARG A 64 5.68 -14.62 8.52
N GLY A 65 5.39 -15.73 7.87
CA GLY A 65 6.20 -16.95 7.95
C GLY A 65 7.63 -16.73 7.45
N LEU A 66 7.79 -16.05 6.32
CA LEU A 66 9.10 -15.71 5.75
C LEU A 66 9.92 -14.75 6.64
N LEU A 67 9.25 -13.81 7.32
CA LEU A 67 9.91 -12.83 8.19
C LEU A 67 10.27 -13.37 9.57
N LYS A 68 9.64 -14.48 10.03
CA LYS A 68 9.84 -15.01 11.39
C LYS A 68 11.29 -15.42 11.73
N PRO A 69 12.05 -16.09 10.85
CA PRO A 69 13.44 -16.47 11.13
C PRO A 69 14.47 -15.40 10.71
N LEU A 70 14.02 -14.19 10.34
CA LEU A 70 14.88 -13.16 9.78
C LEU A 70 15.82 -12.56 10.86
N ASP A 71 17.12 -12.57 10.59
CA ASP A 71 18.14 -11.78 11.27
C ASP A 71 18.37 -10.48 10.51
N THR A 72 18.12 -9.35 11.17
CA THR A 72 18.30 -8.02 10.59
C THR A 72 19.76 -7.63 10.36
N ASN A 73 20.71 -8.40 10.88
CA ASN A 73 22.15 -8.18 10.66
C ASN A 73 22.72 -9.04 9.52
N ASP A 74 21.94 -9.99 8.99
CA ASP A 74 22.34 -10.79 7.83
C ASP A 74 21.80 -10.19 6.54
N SER A 75 22.64 -9.38 5.88
CA SER A 75 22.31 -8.76 4.59
C SER A 75 21.97 -9.75 3.47
N LYS A 76 22.55 -10.96 3.48
CA LYS A 76 22.25 -11.97 2.46
C LYS A 76 20.86 -12.54 2.70
N GLN A 77 20.55 -12.87 3.95
CA GLN A 77 19.23 -13.37 4.32
C GLN A 77 18.14 -12.32 4.06
N LEU A 78 18.39 -11.06 4.41
CA LEU A 78 17.50 -9.93 4.10
C LEU A 78 17.18 -9.83 2.60
N GLN A 79 18.21 -9.92 1.74
CA GLN A 79 18.03 -9.85 0.29
C GLN A 79 17.21 -11.03 -0.24
N GLN A 80 17.50 -12.24 0.25
CA GLN A 80 16.76 -13.45 -0.13
C GLN A 80 15.28 -13.34 0.28
N ILE A 81 15.00 -13.08 1.55
CA ILE A 81 13.64 -12.98 2.07
C ILE A 81 12.86 -11.84 1.41
N SER A 82 13.49 -10.68 1.17
CA SER A 82 12.89 -9.57 0.44
C SER A 82 12.45 -9.98 -0.98
N THR A 83 13.29 -10.76 -1.67
CA THR A 83 12.98 -11.28 -3.00
C THR A 83 11.79 -12.26 -2.94
N GLU A 84 11.78 -13.15 -1.96
CA GLU A 84 10.68 -14.10 -1.77
C GLU A 84 9.35 -13.39 -1.44
N VAL A 85 9.37 -12.41 -0.51
CA VAL A 85 8.19 -11.59 -0.18
C VAL A 85 7.68 -10.84 -1.40
N LYS A 86 8.57 -10.25 -2.21
CA LYS A 86 8.20 -9.59 -3.46
C LYS A 86 7.49 -10.56 -4.41
N GLN A 87 8.00 -11.78 -4.57
CA GLN A 87 7.37 -12.80 -5.41
C GLN A 87 6.01 -13.24 -4.87
N VAL A 88 5.82 -13.30 -3.55
CA VAL A 88 4.51 -13.60 -2.96
C VAL A 88 3.48 -12.55 -3.36
N ILE A 89 3.85 -11.26 -3.31
CA ILE A 89 2.95 -10.16 -3.68
C ILE A 89 2.67 -10.15 -5.18
N LEU A 90 3.70 -10.32 -6.02
CA LEU A 90 3.55 -10.26 -7.49
C LEU A 90 2.71 -11.40 -8.07
N ASN A 91 2.76 -12.59 -7.46
CA ASN A 91 2.01 -13.75 -7.93
C ASN A 91 0.62 -13.88 -7.29
N ALA A 92 0.25 -12.97 -6.39
CA ALA A 92 -1.05 -12.99 -5.74
C ALA A 92 -2.13 -12.47 -6.70
N PRO A 93 -3.28 -13.16 -6.81
CA PRO A 93 -4.36 -12.71 -7.67
C PRO A 93 -4.97 -11.41 -7.14
N MET A 94 -5.29 -10.48 -8.04
CA MET A 94 -6.04 -9.28 -7.69
C MET A 94 -7.48 -9.64 -7.29
N PRO A 95 -7.96 -9.24 -6.10
CA PRO A 95 -9.34 -9.44 -5.70
C PRO A 95 -10.29 -8.70 -6.68
N PRO A 96 -11.39 -9.33 -7.14
CA PRO A 96 -12.31 -8.70 -8.10
C PRO A 96 -12.87 -7.36 -7.64
N GLU A 97 -13.00 -7.12 -6.34
CA GLU A 97 -13.49 -5.86 -5.79
C GLU A 97 -12.47 -4.71 -5.83
N LEU A 98 -11.21 -5.02 -6.14
CA LEU A 98 -10.10 -4.06 -6.30
C LEU A 98 -9.57 -3.99 -7.74
N ALA A 99 -10.13 -4.79 -8.66
CA ALA A 99 -9.69 -4.93 -10.05
C ALA A 99 -10.36 -3.90 -10.98
#